data_AF-A0A183SBF7-F1
#
_entry.id   AF-A0A183SBF7-F1
#
_cell.length_a   1.000
_cell.length_b   1.000
_cell.length_c   1.000
_cell.angle_alpha   90.00
_cell.angle_beta   90.00
_cell.angle_gamma   90.00
#
_symmetry.space_group_name_H-M   'P 1'
#
loop_
_entity.id
_entity.type
_entity.pdbx_description
1 polymer ?
#
loop_
_entity_poly.entity_id
_entity_poly.type
_entity_poly.pdbx_seq_one_letter_code
_entity_poly.pdbx_strand_id
1 'polypeptide(L)'
;MAKYQPPLPRGLLDSIEAARYSFNRVAEHAKNAMNELLNAQSSFSEKLNTSAEEIFASKTAYINAFHARGPAQRGISHTEAFDRQMLFRNEYDQLLRRAESVQRGQALFGLPIMDISDLKSVGRQLDLLQRLYGLYSDVYKLAGSFEDQMWRDANIDDIETSLLALQTRYALYFSFQT
;
A
#
# COMPACT_ATOMS: atom_id res chain seq x y z
N MET A 1 -46.57 -41.60 4.97
CA MET A 1 -45.95 -42.16 3.74
C MET A 1 -44.49 -42.52 4.01
N ALA A 2 -44.20 -43.63 4.69
CA ALA A 2 -42.81 -44.08 4.92
C ALA A 2 -42.79 -45.59 5.22
N LYS A 3 -43.35 -46.42 4.32
CA LYS A 3 -43.49 -47.86 4.58
C LYS A 3 -42.59 -48.78 3.76
N TYR A 4 -41.90 -48.31 2.73
CA TYR A 4 -40.96 -49.15 1.98
C TYR A 4 -39.85 -48.29 1.36
N GLN A 5 -38.72 -48.19 2.07
CA GLN A 5 -37.46 -47.78 1.47
C GLN A 5 -36.49 -48.93 1.75
N PRO A 6 -35.86 -49.54 0.71
CA PRO A 6 -34.92 -50.63 0.92
C PRO A 6 -33.82 -50.18 1.88
N PRO A 7 -33.32 -51.04 2.79
CA PRO A 7 -32.28 -50.64 3.72
C PRO A 7 -31.10 -50.13 2.92
N LEU A 8 -30.73 -48.87 3.16
CA LEU A 8 -29.60 -48.23 2.48
C LEU A 8 -28.37 -49.15 2.57
N PRO A 9 -27.56 -49.25 1.51
CA PRO A 9 -26.32 -50.02 1.56
C PRO A 9 -25.49 -49.59 2.78
N ARG A 10 -24.94 -50.53 3.55
CA ARG A 10 -24.22 -50.23 4.80
C ARG A 10 -23.15 -49.15 4.64
N GLY A 11 -22.36 -49.21 3.58
CA GLY A 11 -21.34 -48.18 3.30
C GLY A 11 -21.91 -46.78 3.04
N LEU A 12 -23.13 -46.67 2.51
CA LEU A 12 -23.84 -45.40 2.35
C LEU A 12 -24.32 -44.87 3.70
N LEU A 13 -24.83 -45.76 4.57
CA LEU A 13 -25.21 -45.43 5.94
C LEU A 13 -24.01 -44.94 6.76
N ASP A 14 -22.89 -45.65 6.69
CA ASP A 14 -21.63 -45.30 7.35
C ASP A 14 -21.11 -43.93 6.85
N SER A 15 -21.23 -43.65 5.54
CA SER A 15 -20.84 -42.36 4.97
C SER A 15 -21.73 -41.20 5.44
N ILE A 16 -23.04 -41.43 5.59
CA ILE A 16 -23.99 -40.44 6.08
C ILE A 16 -23.73 -40.17 7.57
N GLU A 17 -23.45 -41.21 8.35
CA GLU A 17 -23.09 -41.07 9.76
C GLU A 17 -21.76 -40.33 9.95
N ALA A 18 -20.75 -40.65 9.13
CA ALA A 18 -19.47 -39.94 9.11
C ALA A 18 -19.63 -38.47 8.72
N ALA A 19 -20.45 -38.17 7.69
CA ALA A 19 -20.76 -36.81 7.28
C ALA A 19 -21.48 -36.05 8.39
N ARG A 20 -22.50 -36.64 9.02
CA ARG A 20 -23.22 -36.03 10.15
C ARG A 20 -22.30 -35.77 11.33
N TYR A 21 -21.40 -36.71 11.64
CA TYR A 21 -20.40 -36.54 12.68
C TYR A 21 -19.45 -35.38 12.36
N SER A 22 -18.92 -35.30 11.14
CA SER A 22 -18.05 -34.20 10.70
C SER A 22 -18.75 -32.84 10.75
N PHE A 23 -20.02 -32.78 10.32
CA PHE A 23 -20.85 -31.58 10.36
C PHE A 23 -21.04 -31.09 11.80
N ASN A 24 -21.44 -32.00 12.71
CA ASN A 24 -21.62 -31.65 14.12
C ASN A 24 -20.30 -31.16 14.75
N ARG A 25 -19.17 -31.79 14.40
CA ARG A 25 -17.85 -31.36 14.88
C ARG A 25 -17.51 -29.94 14.40
N VAL A 26 -17.75 -29.64 13.12
CA VAL A 26 -17.53 -28.30 12.56
C VAL A 26 -18.49 -27.28 13.17
N ALA A 27 -19.75 -27.63 13.35
CA ALA A 27 -20.75 -26.75 13.97
C ALA A 27 -20.39 -26.41 15.42
N GLU A 28 -19.91 -27.40 16.18
CA GLU A 28 -19.46 -27.20 17.56
C GLU A 28 -18.19 -26.34 17.61
N HIS A 29 -17.21 -26.58 16.73
CA HIS A 29 -16.04 -25.71 16.60
C HIS A 29 -16.42 -24.28 16.22
N ALA A 30 -17.32 -24.08 15.26
CA ALA A 30 -17.79 -22.77 14.85
C ALA A 30 -18.49 -22.03 16.00
N LYS A 31 -19.33 -22.72 16.77
CA LYS A 31 -19.98 -22.17 17.95
C LYS A 31 -18.97 -21.75 19.02
N ASN A 32 -17.96 -22.57 19.29
CA ASN A 32 -16.93 -22.26 20.27
C ASN A 32 -16.09 -21.04 19.82
N ALA A 33 -15.66 -21.01 18.56
CA ALA A 33 -14.95 -19.86 18.00
C ALA A 33 -15.80 -18.58 18.05
N MET A 34 -17.10 -18.66 17.79
CA MET A 34 -18.01 -17.51 17.86
C MET A 34 -18.17 -16.99 19.29
N ASN A 35 -18.24 -17.88 20.29
CA ASN A 35 -18.27 -17.49 21.70
C ASN A 35 -16.96 -16.81 22.14
N GLU A 36 -15.81 -17.32 21.70
CA GLU A 36 -14.51 -16.70 21.95
C GLU A 36 -14.42 -15.30 21.33
N LEU A 37 -14.89 -15.16 20.08
CA LEU A 37 -14.93 -13.86 19.38
C LEU A 37 -15.84 -12.86 20.09
N LEU A 38 -17.02 -13.27 20.56
CA LEU A 38 -17.94 -12.41 21.34
C LEU A 38 -17.28 -11.90 22.62
N ASN A 39 -16.57 -12.77 23.34
CA ASN A 39 -15.86 -12.38 24.56
C ASN A 39 -14.71 -11.42 24.26
N ALA A 40 -14.02 -11.59 23.13
CA ALA A 40 -12.88 -10.76 22.75
C ALA A 40 -13.28 -9.45 22.04
N GLN A 41 -14.51 -9.36 21.51
CA GLN A 41 -14.99 -8.26 20.66
C GLN A 41 -14.80 -6.88 21.31
N SER A 42 -15.15 -6.73 22.59
CA SER A 42 -15.03 -5.45 23.31
C SER A 42 -13.57 -4.98 23.36
N SER A 43 -12.64 -5.88 23.72
CA SER A 43 -11.22 -5.59 23.79
C SER A 43 -10.60 -5.26 22.43
N PHE A 44 -11.07 -5.91 21.36
CA PHE A 44 -10.61 -5.60 19.99
C PHE A 44 -11.14 -4.25 19.52
N SER A 45 -12.40 -3.93 19.81
CA SER A 45 -12.99 -2.64 19.47
C SER A 45 -12.27 -1.50 20.20
N GLU A 46 -11.92 -1.67 21.46
CA GLU A 46 -11.17 -0.67 22.24
C GLU A 46 -9.78 -0.45 21.64
N LYS A 47 -9.03 -1.54 21.40
CA LYS A 47 -7.72 -1.47 20.73
C LYS A 47 -7.79 -0.78 19.38
N LEU A 48 -8.83 -1.09 18.60
CA LEU A 48 -9.01 -0.51 17.27
C LEU A 48 -9.29 0.99 17.33
N ASN A 49 -10.07 1.46 18.32
CA ASN A 49 -10.28 2.89 18.56
C ASN A 49 -8.99 3.58 18.98
N THR A 50 -8.22 3.01 19.92
CA THR A 50 -6.92 3.56 20.31
C THR A 50 -5.97 3.65 19.11
N SER A 51 -5.88 2.59 18.31
CA SER A 51 -5.06 2.60 17.08
C SER A 51 -5.56 3.64 16.06
N ALA A 52 -6.86 3.87 15.95
CA ALA A 52 -7.39 4.90 15.06
C ALA A 52 -6.99 6.32 15.52
N GLU A 53 -7.01 6.58 16.83
CA GLU A 53 -6.54 7.84 17.41
C GLU A 53 -5.04 8.04 17.18
N GLU A 54 -4.23 7.00 17.38
CA GLU A 54 -2.79 7.02 17.11
C GLU A 54 -2.49 7.32 15.63
N ILE A 55 -3.23 6.70 14.70
CA ILE A 55 -3.07 6.99 13.27
C ILE A 55 -3.52 8.40 12.93
N PHE A 56 -4.57 8.93 13.57
CA PHE A 56 -4.99 10.30 13.36
C PHE A 56 -3.91 11.31 13.80
N ALA A 57 -3.33 11.11 14.99
CA ALA A 57 -2.22 11.92 15.49
C ALA A 57 -1.00 11.80 14.57
N SER A 58 -0.64 10.57 14.17
CA SER A 58 0.49 10.30 13.27
C SER A 58 0.29 10.92 11.89
N LYS A 59 -0.92 10.84 11.32
CA LYS A 59 -1.29 11.50 10.06
C LYS A 59 -1.06 13.00 10.15
N THR A 60 -1.58 13.63 11.20
CA THR A 60 -1.49 15.07 11.38
C THR A 60 -0.04 15.52 11.54
N ALA A 61 0.73 14.80 12.37
CA ALA A 61 2.16 15.07 12.55
C ALA A 61 2.95 14.90 11.25
N TYR A 62 2.68 13.83 10.49
CA TYR A 62 3.33 13.55 9.21
C TYR A 62 3.05 14.64 8.17
N ILE A 63 1.79 15.05 8.01
CA ILE A 63 1.40 16.10 7.05
C ILE A 63 2.07 17.44 7.42
N ASN A 64 2.08 17.81 8.70
CA ASN A 64 2.77 19.02 9.17
C ASN A 64 4.28 18.96 8.90
N ALA A 65 4.90 17.81 9.17
CA ALA A 65 6.31 17.59 8.86
C ALA A 65 6.60 17.66 7.36
N PHE A 66 5.72 17.10 6.52
CA PHE A 66 5.85 17.15 5.06
C PHE A 66 5.80 18.59 4.54
N HIS A 67 4.92 19.42 5.07
CA HIS A 67 4.85 20.84 4.66
C HIS A 67 6.01 21.69 5.20
N ALA A 68 6.51 21.39 6.41
CA ALA A 68 7.55 22.20 7.04
C ALA A 68 8.98 21.85 6.58
N ARG A 69 9.28 20.56 6.45
CA ARG A 69 10.64 20.04 6.19
C ARG A 69 10.70 19.02 5.05
N GLY A 70 9.62 18.90 4.29
CA GLY A 70 9.54 17.98 3.17
C GLY A 70 10.46 18.33 2.00
N PRO A 71 10.50 17.45 1.00
CA PRO A 71 11.36 17.59 -0.18
C PRO A 71 11.06 18.83 -1.03
N ALA A 72 9.85 19.40 -0.96
CA ALA A 72 9.48 20.61 -1.70
C ALA A 72 10.01 21.93 -1.09
N GLN A 73 10.78 21.88 0.00
CA GLN A 73 11.35 23.07 0.63
C GLN A 73 12.30 23.80 -0.32
N ARG A 74 12.19 25.13 -0.40
CA ARG A 74 13.07 25.95 -1.25
C ARG A 74 14.45 26.09 -0.61
N GLY A 75 15.48 26.19 -1.45
CA GLY A 75 16.86 26.46 -1.02
C GLY A 75 17.67 25.23 -0.59
N ILE A 76 17.16 24.02 -0.81
CA ILE A 76 17.91 22.77 -0.60
C ILE A 76 18.56 22.29 -1.89
N SER A 77 19.64 21.52 -1.77
CA SER A 77 20.30 20.92 -2.94
C SER A 77 19.43 19.81 -3.56
N HIS A 78 19.68 19.48 -4.84
CA HIS A 78 18.97 18.40 -5.50
C HIS A 78 19.15 17.06 -4.78
N THR A 79 20.38 16.73 -4.38
CA THR A 79 20.71 15.50 -3.66
C THR A 79 19.95 15.43 -2.33
N GLU A 80 19.93 16.54 -1.59
CA GLU A 80 19.20 16.63 -0.32
C GLU A 80 17.68 16.50 -0.53
N ALA A 81 17.13 17.08 -1.59
CA ALA A 81 15.72 16.93 -1.94
C ALA A 81 15.37 15.47 -2.25
N PHE A 82 16.24 14.75 -2.97
CA PHE A 82 16.08 13.33 -3.28
C PHE A 82 16.12 12.46 -2.02
N ASP A 83 17.08 12.69 -1.12
CA ASP A 83 17.19 11.96 0.14
C ASP A 83 15.94 12.17 1.01
N ARG A 84 15.50 13.42 1.16
CA ARG A 84 14.26 13.75 1.88
C ARG A 84 13.05 13.09 1.22
N GLN A 85 12.97 13.10 -0.12
CA GLN A 85 11.89 12.45 -0.85
C GLN A 85 11.82 10.95 -0.54
N MET A 86 12.96 10.26 -0.52
CA MET A 86 13.02 8.83 -0.23
C MET A 86 12.61 8.53 1.23
N LEU A 87 13.08 9.34 2.19
CA LEU A 87 12.69 9.22 3.60
C LEU A 87 11.19 9.40 3.80
N PHE A 88 10.64 10.52 3.29
CA PHE A 88 9.22 10.82 3.41
C PHE A 88 8.35 9.78 2.69
N ARG A 89 8.80 9.21 1.58
CA ARG A 89 8.08 8.14 0.89
C ARG A 89 8.02 6.86 1.71
N ASN A 90 9.12 6.45 2.34
CA ASN A 90 9.12 5.27 3.19
C ASN A 90 8.19 5.44 4.40
N GLU A 91 8.27 6.59 5.08
CA GLU A 91 7.37 6.93 6.18
C GLU A 91 5.89 6.94 5.74
N TYR A 92 5.60 7.51 4.57
CA TYR A 92 4.27 7.51 3.97
C TYR A 92 3.73 6.09 3.78
N ASP A 93 4.50 5.21 3.13
CA ASP A 93 4.07 3.85 2.81
C ASP A 93 3.80 3.04 4.09
N GLN A 94 4.60 3.25 5.14
CA GLN A 94 4.38 2.63 6.44
C GLN A 94 3.08 3.13 7.09
N LEU A 95 2.86 4.44 7.10
CA LEU A 95 1.67 5.06 7.69
C LEU A 95 0.40 4.64 6.93
N LEU A 96 0.45 4.64 5.59
CA LEU A 96 -0.66 4.23 4.75
C LEU A 96 -1.05 2.78 5.01
N ARG A 97 -0.08 1.85 5.04
CA ARG A 97 -0.35 0.43 5.35
C ARG A 97 -1.03 0.24 6.70
N ARG A 98 -0.58 0.95 7.74
CA ARG A 98 -1.20 0.89 9.08
C ARG A 98 -2.61 1.46 9.05
N ALA A 99 -2.81 2.61 8.41
CA ALA A 99 -4.12 3.24 8.27
C ALA A 99 -5.13 2.35 7.55
N GLU A 100 -4.75 1.74 6.42
CA GLU A 100 -5.59 0.79 5.69
C GLU A 100 -5.91 -0.47 6.51
N SER A 101 -4.96 -0.94 7.33
CA SER A 101 -5.21 -2.06 8.25
C SER A 101 -6.26 -1.72 9.30
N VAL A 102 -6.19 -0.51 9.86
CA VAL A 102 -7.18 -0.01 10.81
C VAL A 102 -8.54 0.17 10.12
N GLN A 103 -8.59 0.75 8.91
CA GLN A 103 -9.83 0.87 8.13
C GLN A 103 -10.49 -0.48 7.85
N ARG A 104 -9.71 -1.51 7.49
CA ARG A 104 -10.21 -2.88 7.34
C ARG A 104 -10.79 -3.43 8.66
N GLY A 105 -10.13 -3.14 9.78
CA GLY A 105 -10.66 -3.46 11.11
C GLY A 105 -11.98 -2.73 11.40
N GLN A 106 -12.05 -1.43 11.13
CA GLN A 106 -13.25 -0.62 11.35
C GLN A 106 -14.43 -1.15 10.52
N ALA A 107 -14.18 -1.48 9.25
CA ALA A 107 -15.19 -2.10 8.39
C ALA A 107 -15.66 -3.47 8.91
N LEU A 108 -14.74 -4.30 9.43
CA LEU A 108 -15.07 -5.62 9.98
C LEU A 108 -15.99 -5.53 11.21
N PHE A 109 -15.77 -4.53 12.07
CA PHE A 109 -16.57 -4.31 13.28
C PHE A 109 -17.77 -3.36 13.06
N GLY A 110 -17.99 -2.87 11.83
CA GLY A 110 -19.06 -1.92 11.53
C GLY A 110 -18.88 -0.53 12.18
N LEU A 111 -17.65 -0.17 12.52
CA LEU A 111 -17.31 1.14 13.08
C LEU A 111 -17.17 2.20 11.97
N PRO A 112 -17.29 3.50 12.30
CA PRO A 112 -17.04 4.56 11.34
C PRO A 112 -15.60 4.47 10.79
N ILE A 113 -15.48 4.39 9.47
CA ILE A 113 -14.20 4.30 8.80
C ILE A 113 -13.53 5.69 8.84
N MET A 114 -12.28 5.74 9.29
CA MET A 114 -11.52 6.99 9.35
C MET A 114 -11.24 7.58 7.96
N ASP A 115 -11.23 8.91 7.84
CA ASP A 115 -10.85 9.58 6.59
C ASP A 115 -9.33 9.77 6.45
N ILE A 116 -8.81 9.29 5.31
CA ILE A 116 -7.40 9.35 4.91
C ILE A 116 -7.21 10.11 3.59
N SER A 117 -8.21 10.89 3.16
CA SER A 117 -8.17 11.71 1.93
C SER A 117 -6.96 12.66 1.87
N ASP A 118 -6.66 13.36 2.97
CA ASP A 118 -5.49 14.25 3.08
C ASP A 118 -4.17 13.49 2.88
N LEU A 119 -4.06 12.31 3.50
CA LEU A 119 -2.89 11.45 3.38
C LEU A 119 -2.72 11.00 1.93
N LYS A 120 -3.81 10.59 1.25
CA LYS A 120 -3.78 10.28 -0.19
C LYS A 120 -3.38 11.47 -1.05
N SER A 121 -3.74 12.70 -0.66
CA SER A 121 -3.29 13.91 -1.35
C SER A 121 -1.79 14.12 -1.26
N VAL A 122 -1.21 13.92 -0.08
CA VAL A 122 0.26 13.96 0.09
C VAL A 122 0.94 12.84 -0.71
N GLY A 123 0.34 11.65 -0.78
CA GLY A 123 0.83 10.56 -1.63
C GLY A 123 0.98 10.97 -3.11
N ARG A 124 -0.04 11.65 -3.66
CA ARG A 124 0.03 12.18 -5.04
C ARG A 124 1.14 13.23 -5.20
N GLN A 125 1.31 14.09 -4.21
CA GLN A 125 2.40 15.09 -4.24
C GLN A 125 3.77 14.41 -4.21
N LEU A 126 3.94 13.36 -3.40
CA LEU A 126 5.16 12.55 -3.37
C LEU A 126 5.41 11.88 -4.73
N ASP A 127 4.39 11.32 -5.38
CA ASP A 127 4.55 10.71 -6.72
C ASP A 127 5.05 11.74 -7.76
N LEU A 128 4.50 12.95 -7.73
CA LEU A 128 4.93 14.04 -8.61
C LEU A 128 6.38 14.47 -8.34
N LEU A 129 6.76 14.61 -7.07
CA LEU A 129 8.13 14.96 -6.68
C LEU A 129 9.14 13.88 -7.06
N GLN A 130 8.78 12.60 -6.90
CA GLN A 130 9.63 11.49 -7.33
C GLN A 130 9.90 11.53 -8.84
N ARG A 131 8.89 11.85 -9.64
CA ARG A 131 9.05 12.03 -11.10
C ARG A 131 9.95 13.20 -11.43
N LEU A 132 9.74 14.34 -10.79
CA LEU A 132 10.52 15.55 -11.02
C LEU A 132 12.00 15.33 -10.66
N TYR A 133 12.28 14.79 -9.49
CA TYR A 133 13.66 14.55 -9.06
C TYR A 133 14.30 13.39 -9.83
N GLY A 134 13.53 12.37 -10.22
CA GLY A 134 13.99 11.33 -11.13
C GLY A 134 14.47 11.93 -12.46
N LEU A 135 13.63 12.71 -13.12
CA LEU A 135 13.97 13.43 -14.36
C LEU A 135 15.24 14.26 -14.20
N TYR A 136 15.32 15.06 -13.14
CA TYR A 136 16.51 15.89 -12.92
C TYR A 136 17.77 15.03 -12.76
N SER A 137 17.70 13.93 -12.00
CA SER A 137 18.83 13.02 -11.83
C SER A 137 19.26 12.39 -13.15
N ASP A 138 18.32 11.99 -14.00
CA ASP A 138 18.60 11.42 -15.32
C ASP A 138 19.28 12.43 -16.24
N VAL A 139 18.77 13.67 -16.29
CA VAL A 139 19.37 14.77 -17.07
C VAL A 139 20.76 15.12 -16.54
N TYR A 140 20.92 15.20 -15.22
CA TYR A 140 22.19 15.52 -14.58
C TYR A 140 23.25 14.45 -14.87
N LYS A 141 22.89 13.17 -14.81
CA LYS A 141 23.79 12.05 -15.17
C LYS A 141 24.18 12.10 -16.65
N LEU A 142 23.23 12.41 -17.53
CA LEU A 142 23.53 12.52 -18.95
C LEU A 142 24.49 13.69 -19.21
N ALA A 143 24.22 14.86 -18.64
CA ALA A 143 25.09 16.03 -18.76
C ALA A 143 26.51 15.75 -18.23
N GLY A 144 26.61 15.15 -17.03
CA GLY A 144 27.91 14.76 -16.46
C GLY A 144 28.68 13.76 -17.32
N SER A 145 27.99 12.80 -17.96
CA SER A 145 28.64 11.85 -18.86
C SER A 145 29.29 12.52 -20.08
N PHE A 146 28.75 13.66 -20.53
CA PHE A 146 29.33 14.43 -21.62
C PHE A 146 30.46 15.36 -21.16
N GLU A 147 30.39 15.87 -19.92
CA GLU A 147 31.47 16.68 -19.34
C GLU A 147 32.75 15.86 -19.10
N ASP A 148 32.61 14.58 -18.73
CA ASP A 148 33.74 13.68 -18.48
C ASP A 148 34.39 13.12 -19.77
N GLN A 149 33.76 13.32 -20.93
CA GLN A 149 34.24 12.78 -22.21
C GLN A 149 35.25 13.72 -22.87
N MET A 150 36.43 13.19 -23.21
CA MET A 150 37.42 13.95 -23.99
C MET A 150 36.87 14.27 -25.39
N TRP A 151 37.08 15.50 -25.88
CA TRP A 151 36.60 15.94 -27.20
C TRP A 151 37.00 15.03 -28.38
N ARG A 152 38.14 14.33 -28.29
CA ARG A 152 38.58 13.38 -29.32
C ARG A 152 37.68 12.14 -29.40
N ASP A 153 37.13 11.74 -28.26
CA ASP A 153 36.34 10.52 -28.11
C ASP A 153 34.84 10.84 -28.10
N ALA A 154 34.45 12.12 -28.20
CA ALA A 154 33.08 12.60 -28.24
C ALA A 154 32.35 12.12 -29.50
N ASN A 155 31.31 11.30 -29.32
CA ASN A 155 30.47 10.81 -30.40
C ASN A 155 29.11 11.53 -30.40
N ILE A 156 28.88 12.37 -31.41
CA ILE A 156 27.66 13.18 -31.53
C ILE A 156 26.42 12.29 -31.73
N ASP A 157 26.55 11.16 -32.42
CA ASP A 157 25.43 10.25 -32.67
C ASP A 157 24.95 9.57 -31.37
N ASP A 158 25.87 9.28 -30.45
CA ASP A 158 25.56 8.71 -29.13
C ASP A 158 24.88 9.75 -28.21
N ILE A 159 25.29 11.02 -28.32
CA ILE A 159 24.64 12.15 -27.64
C ILE A 159 23.21 12.30 -28.14
N GLU A 160 23.01 12.34 -29.45
CA GLU A 160 21.70 12.49 -30.08
C GLU A 160 20.78 11.32 -29.71
N THR A 161 21.29 10.10 -29.76
CA THR A 161 20.55 8.88 -29.35
C THR A 161 20.13 8.96 -27.88
N SER A 162 21.02 9.39 -26.99
CA SER A 162 20.73 9.50 -25.55
C SER A 162 19.71 10.58 -25.23
N LEU A 163 19.76 11.71 -25.94
CA LEU A 163 18.77 12.78 -25.83
C LEU A 163 17.40 12.32 -26.37
N LEU A 164 17.37 11.63 -27.51
CA LEU A 164 16.15 11.05 -28.06
C LEU A 164 15.53 10.00 -27.12
N ALA A 165 16.36 9.19 -26.47
CA ALA A 165 15.94 8.19 -25.49
C ALA A 165 15.31 8.83 -24.26
N LEU A 166 15.89 9.91 -23.72
CA LEU A 166 15.26 10.69 -22.65
C LEU A 166 13.91 11.25 -23.13
N GLN A 167 13.88 11.93 -24.27
CA GLN A 167 12.67 12.54 -24.81
C GLN A 167 11.53 11.51 -25.00
N THR A 168 11.84 10.35 -25.60
CA THR A 168 10.89 9.27 -25.85
C THR A 168 10.38 8.68 -24.54
N ARG A 169 11.27 8.44 -23.58
CA ARG A 169 10.92 7.90 -22.27
C ARG A 169 9.92 8.81 -21.57
N TYR A 170 10.15 10.11 -21.51
CA TYR A 170 9.21 11.03 -20.84
C TYR A 170 7.94 11.28 -21.65
N ALA A 171 7.99 11.33 -22.98
CA ALA A 171 6.79 11.44 -23.82
C ALA A 171 5.80 10.29 -23.54
N LEU A 172 6.31 9.07 -23.39
CA LEU A 172 5.50 7.90 -23.02
C LEU A 172 4.97 8.02 -21.58
N TYR A 173 5.80 8.43 -20.61
CA TYR A 173 5.36 8.59 -19.20
C TYR A 173 4.24 9.63 -19.02
N PHE A 174 4.18 10.69 -19.83
CA PHE A 174 3.10 11.68 -19.77
C PHE A 174 1.81 11.21 -20.49
N SER A 175 1.93 10.32 -21.48
CA SER A 175 0.78 9.80 -22.25
C SER A 175 -0.02 8.68 -21.56
N PHE A 176 0.57 7.95 -20.62
CA PHE A 176 -0.06 6.78 -19.96
C PHE A 176 -0.91 7.10 -18.71
N GLN A 177 -1.16 8.38 -18.39
CA GLN A 177 -1.90 8.76 -17.18
C GLN A 177 -2.99 9.84 -17.36
N THR A 178 -3.40 10.13 -18.59
CA THR A 178 -4.68 10.81 -18.90
C THR A 178 -5.78 9.80 -19.13
#